data_AF-A0A3N0FJZ4-F1
#
_entry.id   AF-A0A3N0FJZ4-F1
#
_cell.length_a   1.000
_cell.length_b   1.000
_cell.length_c   1.000
_cell.angle_alpha   90.00
_cell.angle_beta   90.00
_cell.angle_gamma   90.00
#
_symmetry.space_group_name_H-M   'P 1'
#
loop_
_entity.id
_entity.type
_entity.pdbx_description
1 polymer ?
#
loop_
_entity_poly.entity_id
_entity_poly.type
_entity_poly.pdbx_seq_one_letter_code
_entity_poly.pdbx_strand_id
1 'polypeptide(L)'
;VVELLPLDNSLEDFLTFKLARAGKKLADIIDASAIDAIRARLSNQLGGRKSVSLLYPLAVSNLVIAAMNLAADIGVPVVNADVVKGI
;
A
#
# COMPACT_ATOMS: atom_id res chain seq x y z
N VAL A 1 10.10 -4.40 -25.14
CA VAL A 1 9.45 -3.73 -23.99
C VAL A 1 8.56 -4.74 -23.32
N VAL A 2 8.62 -4.90 -21.99
CA VAL A 2 7.78 -5.82 -21.22
C VAL A 2 6.85 -4.97 -20.37
N GLU A 3 5.54 -5.22 -20.43
CA GLU A 3 4.55 -4.52 -19.63
C GLU A 3 4.36 -5.22 -18.28
N LEU A 4 4.45 -4.45 -17.20
CA LEU A 4 4.11 -4.92 -15.86
C LEU A 4 2.62 -4.73 -15.64
N LEU A 5 1.94 -5.81 -15.28
CA LEU A 5 0.54 -5.76 -14.91
C LEU A 5 0.38 -5.24 -13.46
N PRO A 6 -0.78 -4.64 -13.12
CA PRO A 6 -1.11 -4.28 -11.75
C PRO A 6 -1.10 -5.51 -10.82
N LEU A 7 -0.85 -5.27 -9.53
CA LEU A 7 -0.87 -6.33 -8.52
C LEU A 7 -2.29 -6.81 -8.19
N ASP A 8 -3.28 -5.93 -8.29
CA ASP A 8 -4.70 -6.19 -7.95
C ASP A 8 -4.86 -7.03 -6.66
N ASN A 9 -5.17 -8.32 -6.78
CA ASN A 9 -5.39 -9.23 -5.65
C ASN A 9 -4.10 -9.63 -4.90
N SER A 10 -2.92 -9.48 -5.52
CA SER A 10 -1.62 -9.88 -4.95
C SER A 10 -0.93 -8.79 -4.12
N LEU A 11 -1.66 -7.75 -3.70
CA LEU A 11 -1.12 -6.66 -2.89
C LEU A 11 -0.51 -7.18 -1.56
N GLU A 12 -1.25 -8.02 -0.83
CA GLU A 12 -0.81 -8.54 0.46
C GLU A 12 0.41 -9.45 0.34
N ASP A 13 0.42 -10.32 -0.68
CA ASP A 13 1.56 -11.18 -0.99
C ASP A 13 2.80 -10.35 -1.33
N PHE A 14 2.63 -9.29 -2.12
CA PHE A 14 3.71 -8.38 -2.48
C PHE A 14 4.29 -7.68 -1.25
N LEU A 15 3.44 -7.15 -0.36
CA LEU A 15 3.90 -6.50 0.87
C LEU A 15 4.57 -7.49 1.83
N THR A 16 4.01 -8.68 1.97
CA THR A 16 4.59 -9.77 2.77
C THR A 16 5.97 -10.14 2.24
N PHE A 17 6.12 -10.35 0.94
CA PHE A 17 7.42 -10.61 0.30
C PHE A 17 8.43 -9.48 0.55
N LYS A 18 7.99 -8.22 0.46
CA LYS A 18 8.86 -7.05 0.68
C LYS A 18 9.35 -6.98 2.13
N LEU A 19 8.47 -7.19 3.11
CA LEU A 19 8.76 -7.11 4.55
C LEU A 19 9.54 -8.32 5.06
N ALA A 20 9.36 -9.50 4.45
CA ALA A 20 10.12 -10.70 4.78
C ALA A 20 11.63 -10.49 4.62
N ARG A 21 12.06 -9.63 3.68
CA ARG A 21 13.48 -9.25 3.49
C ARG A 21 14.07 -8.49 4.68
N ALA A 22 13.23 -7.86 5.49
CA ALA A 22 13.61 -7.22 6.74
C ALA A 22 13.31 -8.10 7.98
N GLY A 23 12.89 -9.36 7.77
CA GLY A 23 12.52 -10.28 8.86
C GLY A 23 11.27 -9.87 9.62
N LYS A 24 10.38 -9.07 9.03
CA LYS A 24 9.13 -8.58 9.65
C LYS A 24 7.91 -9.23 9.03
N LYS A 25 6.87 -9.47 9.84
CA LYS A 25 5.56 -9.90 9.34
C LYS A 25 4.75 -8.69 8.93
N LEU A 26 3.84 -8.86 7.96
CA LEU A 26 2.94 -7.80 7.51
C LEU A 26 2.15 -7.21 8.69
N ALA A 27 1.56 -8.08 9.52
CA ALA A 27 0.78 -7.71 10.69
C ALA A 27 1.54 -6.93 11.77
N ASP A 28 2.88 -6.95 11.75
CA ASP A 28 3.69 -6.17 12.70
C ASP A 28 3.79 -4.68 12.28
N ILE A 29 3.50 -4.36 11.02
CA ILE A 29 3.74 -3.04 10.40
C ILE A 29 2.46 -2.43 9.85
N ILE A 30 1.55 -3.24 9.31
CA ILE A 30 0.34 -2.81 8.59
C ILE A 30 -0.84 -3.65 9.07
N ASP A 31 -1.95 -3.02 9.46
CA ASP A 31 -3.18 -3.72 9.79
C ASP A 31 -4.08 -3.97 8.56
N ALA A 32 -5.12 -4.78 8.71
CA ALA A 32 -6.03 -5.10 7.60
C ALA A 32 -6.74 -3.86 7.03
N SER A 33 -7.03 -2.85 7.86
CA SER A 33 -7.71 -1.63 7.43
C SER A 33 -6.86 -0.78 6.48
N ALA A 34 -5.53 -0.79 6.68
CA ALA A 34 -4.59 -0.12 5.79
C ALA A 34 -4.52 -0.77 4.42
N ILE A 35 -4.65 -2.10 4.32
CA ILE A 35 -4.65 -2.80 3.03
C ILE A 35 -5.82 -2.33 2.15
N ASP A 36 -7.02 -2.27 2.72
CA ASP A 36 -8.20 -1.79 2.02
C ASP A 36 -8.09 -0.30 1.66
N ALA A 37 -7.51 0.52 2.56
CA ALA A 37 -7.24 1.92 2.28
C ALA A 37 -6.23 2.12 1.14
N ILE A 38 -5.17 1.30 1.08
CA ILE A 38 -4.19 1.31 -0.02
C ILE A 38 -4.86 0.92 -1.33
N ARG A 39 -5.67 -0.15 -1.34
CA ARG A 39 -6.43 -0.56 -2.53
C ARG A 39 -7.33 0.57 -2.99
N ALA A 40 -8.14 1.15 -2.09
CA ALA A 40 -9.05 2.23 -2.43
C ALA A 40 -8.32 3.44 -3.00
N ARG A 41 -7.21 3.85 -2.38
CA ARG A 41 -6.41 5.01 -2.81
C ARG A 41 -5.79 4.81 -4.20
N LEU A 42 -5.27 3.63 -4.48
CA LEU A 42 -4.61 3.32 -5.76
C LEU A 42 -5.56 2.78 -6.85
N SER A 43 -6.80 2.47 -6.48
CA SER A 43 -7.88 2.12 -7.43
C SER A 43 -8.74 3.32 -7.80
N ASN A 44 -8.57 4.46 -7.12
CA ASN A 44 -9.46 5.59 -7.31
C ASN A 44 -9.27 6.22 -8.70
N GLN A 45 -10.38 6.30 -9.40
CA GLN A 45 -10.49 6.59 -10.82
C GLN A 45 -9.95 7.97 -11.16
N LEU A 46 -9.07 8.02 -12.16
CA LEU A 46 -8.76 9.23 -12.91
C LEU A 46 -10.04 9.66 -13.66
N GLY A 47 -10.91 10.44 -13.00
CA GLY A 47 -11.99 11.24 -13.59
C GLY A 47 -12.77 10.61 -14.75
N GLY A 48 -13.61 9.61 -14.47
CA GLY A 48 -14.70 9.20 -15.39
C GLY A 48 -14.30 8.42 -16.65
N ARG A 49 -13.03 8.04 -16.83
CA ARG A 49 -12.60 7.12 -17.91
C ARG A 49 -11.96 5.89 -17.29
N LYS A 50 -12.38 4.70 -17.76
CA LYS A 50 -11.96 3.33 -17.40
C LYS A 50 -11.00 3.26 -16.19
N SER A 51 -11.49 2.74 -15.08
CA SER A 51 -10.72 2.45 -13.85
C SER A 51 -9.41 1.71 -14.18
N VAL A 52 -8.29 2.45 -14.25
CA VAL A 52 -6.96 1.86 -14.38
C VAL A 52 -6.42 1.67 -12.97
N SER A 53 -6.23 0.42 -12.57
CA SER A 53 -5.58 0.07 -11.31
C SER A 53 -4.14 0.63 -11.31
N LEU A 54 -3.83 1.53 -10.38
CA LEU A 54 -2.47 2.03 -10.16
C LEU A 54 -1.72 1.19 -9.11
N LEU A 55 -2.19 -0.03 -8.83
CA LEU A 55 -1.56 -1.01 -7.93
C LEU A 55 -0.26 -1.59 -8.53
N TYR A 56 0.58 -0.74 -9.13
CA TYR A 56 1.90 -1.13 -9.57
C TYR A 56 2.86 -1.20 -8.38
N PRO A 57 3.86 -2.11 -8.42
CA PRO A 57 4.81 -2.29 -7.33
C PRO A 57 5.49 -0.99 -6.83
N LEU A 58 5.78 -0.06 -7.74
CA LEU A 58 6.39 1.23 -7.41
C LEU A 58 5.43 2.16 -6.65
N ALA A 59 4.20 2.32 -7.13
CA ALA A 59 3.19 3.17 -6.49
C ALA A 59 2.84 2.67 -5.09
N VAL A 60 2.65 1.35 -4.95
CA VAL A 60 2.43 0.68 -3.67
C VAL A 60 3.62 0.91 -2.73
N SER A 61 4.85 0.70 -3.22
CA SER A 61 6.05 0.89 -2.39
C SER A 61 6.19 2.33 -1.89
N ASN A 62 5.97 3.32 -2.76
CA ASN A 62 6.06 4.73 -2.39
C ASN A 62 5.00 5.12 -1.37
N LEU A 63 3.74 4.67 -1.55
CA LEU A 63 2.66 4.95 -0.62
C LEU A 63 2.94 4.34 0.76
N VAL A 64 3.42 3.10 0.82
CA VAL A 64 3.73 2.43 2.10
C VAL A 64 4.88 3.12 2.83
N ILE A 65 5.92 3.56 2.12
CA ILE A 65 7.01 4.34 2.73
C ILE A 65 6.47 5.64 3.34
N ALA A 66 5.65 6.37 2.60
CA ALA A 66 5.05 7.61 3.08
C ALA A 66 4.17 7.35 4.34
N ALA A 67 3.32 6.31 4.29
CA ALA A 67 2.46 5.92 5.41
C ALA A 67 3.27 5.50 6.65
N MET A 68 4.36 4.74 6.48
CA MET A 68 5.26 4.38 7.59
C MET A 68 5.94 5.61 8.21
N ASN A 69 6.38 6.55 7.39
CA ASN A 69 6.98 7.80 7.88
C ASN A 69 5.96 8.63 8.66
N LEU A 70 4.73 8.75 8.15
CA LEU A 70 3.67 9.45 8.86
C LEU A 70 3.32 8.76 10.18
N ALA A 71 3.18 7.43 10.19
CA ALA A 71 2.92 6.66 11.41
C ALA A 71 4.01 6.92 12.47
N ALA A 72 5.28 6.93 12.06
CA ALA A 72 6.39 7.24 12.94
C ALA A 72 6.34 8.70 13.48
N ASP A 73 5.98 9.67 12.63
CA ASP A 73 5.89 11.08 12.99
C ASP A 73 4.79 11.35 14.05
N ILE A 74 3.63 10.71 13.90
CA ILE A 74 2.49 10.86 14.82
C ILE A 74 2.51 9.86 15.99
N GLY A 75 3.52 9.00 16.07
CA GLY A 75 3.69 8.03 17.16
C GLY A 75 2.71 6.84 17.14
N VAL A 76 2.16 6.49 15.98
CA VAL A 76 1.28 5.33 15.82
C VAL A 76 2.13 4.08 15.54
N PRO A 77 1.91 2.97 16.29
CA PRO A 77 2.79 1.80 16.23
C PRO A 77 2.65 0.96 14.94
N VAL A 78 1.50 1.02 14.26
CA VAL A 78 1.16 0.21 13.08
C VAL A 78 0.40 1.08 12.07
N VAL A 79 0.73 0.96 10.78
CA VAL A 79 0.02 1.68 9.72
C VAL A 79 -1.42 1.16 9.62
N ASN A 80 -2.38 2.05 9.82
CA ASN A 80 -3.82 1.78 9.72
C ASN A 80 -4.46 2.61 8.60
N ALA A 81 -5.77 2.43 8.38
CA ALA A 81 -6.50 3.15 7.35
C ALA A 81 -6.40 4.68 7.47
N ASP A 82 -6.38 5.21 8.69
CA ASP A 82 -6.35 6.66 8.93
C ASP A 82 -4.98 7.26 8.58
N VAL A 83 -3.90 6.55 8.89
CA VAL A 83 -2.55 6.90 8.43
C VAL A 83 -2.49 6.94 6.90
N VAL A 84 -3.03 5.92 6.21
CA VAL A 84 -3.02 5.87 4.74
C VAL A 84 -3.84 7.02 4.12
N LYS A 85 -4.94 7.42 4.78
CA LYS A 85 -5.77 8.57 4.35
C LYS A 85 -5.10 9.93 4.62
N GLY A 86 -4.18 9.99 5.59
CA GLY A 86 -3.44 11.21 5.94
C GLY A 86 -2.27 11.54 5.01
N ILE A 87 -1.86 10.60 4.15
CA ILE A 87 -0.94 10.83 3.02
C ILE A 87 -1.69 11.52 1.88
#